data_AF-A0A7S3RMN3-F1
#
_entry.id   AF-A0A7S3RMN3-F1
#
_cell.length_a   1.000
_cell.length_b   1.000
_cell.length_c   1.000
_cell.angle_alpha   90.00
_cell.angle_beta   90.00
_cell.angle_gamma   90.00
#
_symmetry.space_group_name_H-M   'P 1'
#
loop_
_entity.id
_entity.type
_entity.pdbx_description
1 polymer ?
#
loop_
_entity_poly.entity_id
_entity_poly.type
_entity_poly.pdbx_seq_one_letter_code
_entity_poly.pdbx_strand_id
1 'polypeptide(L)'
;HDWVVKVDPDAVFFPDRLRSHISKLGPPQGSRVYLLNNEYRFQFMGALEVMTREAATLYFENAHVCNKGAGGHTGGEDYYMKTCLNGIGVDFQKDYALLHDKYAAQDDGCANGWSAAFHFFKKVSSWEECHQQALDARQ
;
A
#
# COMPACT_ATOMS: atom_id res chain seq x y z
N HIS A 1 12.26 12.67 -4.70
CA HIS A 1 11.31 11.83 -3.95
C HIS A 1 11.66 10.37 -4.20
N ASP A 2 11.81 9.54 -3.16
CA ASP A 2 12.38 8.19 -3.33
C ASP A 2 11.31 7.09 -3.37
N TRP A 3 10.06 7.46 -3.06
CA TRP A 3 8.91 6.56 -3.01
C TRP A 3 7.75 7.11 -3.82
N VAL A 4 6.95 6.20 -4.37
CA VAL A 4 5.67 6.40 -5.05
C VAL A 4 4.59 5.73 -4.20
N VAL A 5 3.47 6.42 -4.03
CA VAL A 5 2.33 5.96 -3.23
C VAL A 5 1.07 6.15 -4.06
N LYS A 6 0.32 5.07 -4.30
CA LYS A 6 -1.07 5.13 -4.78
C LYS A 6 -1.99 4.86 -3.58
N VAL A 7 -3.02 5.69 -3.43
CA VAL A 7 -4.00 5.59 -2.34
C VAL A 7 -5.39 5.70 -2.95
N ASP A 8 -6.28 4.81 -2.53
CA ASP A 8 -7.68 4.87 -2.95
C ASP A 8 -8.43 6.00 -2.22
N PRO A 9 -9.43 6.64 -2.85
CA PRO A 9 -10.10 7.81 -2.29
C PRO A 9 -10.90 7.54 -1.01
N ASP A 10 -11.19 6.28 -0.71
CA ASP A 10 -11.91 5.84 0.49
C ASP A 10 -10.97 5.23 1.57
N ALA A 11 -9.67 5.41 1.42
CA ALA A 11 -8.68 5.18 2.47
C ALA A 11 -8.33 6.48 3.20
N VAL A 12 -8.20 6.42 4.52
CA VAL A 12 -7.68 7.52 5.35
C VAL A 12 -6.17 7.32 5.47
N PHE A 13 -5.37 8.18 4.83
CA PHE A 13 -3.92 8.00 4.71
C PHE A 13 -3.11 9.11 5.41
N PHE A 14 -2.05 8.71 6.12
CA PHE A 14 -1.17 9.58 6.88
C PHE A 14 0.30 9.47 6.40
N PRO A 15 0.77 10.40 5.53
CA PRO A 15 2.12 10.36 4.97
C PRO A 15 3.25 10.34 6.02
N ASP A 16 3.09 11.05 7.14
CA ASP A 16 4.11 11.09 8.21
C ASP A 16 4.33 9.73 8.87
N ARG A 17 3.25 8.94 9.02
CA ARG A 17 3.34 7.57 9.54
C ARG A 17 4.07 6.70 8.55
N LEU A 18 3.71 6.76 7.27
CA LEU A 18 4.41 6.02 6.21
C LEU A 18 5.92 6.33 6.18
N ARG A 19 6.32 7.60 6.34
CA ARG A 19 7.75 7.97 6.45
C ARG A 19 8.44 7.27 7.62
N SER A 20 7.76 7.14 8.74
CA SER A 20 8.28 6.45 9.94
C SER A 20 8.46 4.95 9.70
N HIS A 21 7.53 4.31 9.00
CA HIS A 21 7.66 2.92 8.56
C HIS A 21 8.84 2.73 7.59
N ILE A 22 8.92 3.55 6.54
CA ILE A 22 10.01 3.52 5.56
C ILE A 22 11.38 3.71 6.24
N SER A 23 11.49 4.64 7.19
CA SER A 23 12.72 4.86 7.95
C SER A 23 13.12 3.64 8.78
N LYS A 24 12.17 2.85 9.30
CA LYS A 24 12.45 1.62 10.03
C LYS A 24 12.83 0.46 9.11
N LEU A 25 12.21 0.36 7.93
CA LEU A 25 12.52 -0.66 6.92
C LEU A 25 13.92 -0.46 6.31
N GLY A 26 14.32 0.80 6.12
CA GLY A 26 15.66 1.18 5.69
C GLY A 26 16.20 0.45 4.46
N PRO A 27 15.43 0.31 3.34
CA PRO A 27 15.98 -0.31 2.14
C PRO A 27 17.15 0.53 1.61
N PRO A 28 18.19 -0.10 1.06
CA PRO A 28 19.30 0.61 0.42
C PRO A 28 18.81 1.59 -0.65
N GLN A 29 19.55 2.69 -0.83
CA GLN A 29 19.27 3.64 -1.90
C GLN A 29 19.34 2.94 -3.26
N GLY A 30 18.34 3.19 -4.12
CA GLY A 30 18.24 2.57 -5.44
C GLY A 30 17.65 1.16 -5.45
N SER A 31 17.24 0.62 -4.30
CA SER A 31 16.52 -0.65 -4.24
C SER A 31 15.20 -0.58 -5.00
N ARG A 32 14.84 -1.68 -5.66
CA ARG A 32 13.55 -1.86 -6.34
C ARG A 32 12.64 -2.69 -5.45
N VAL A 33 11.93 -2.01 -4.55
CA VAL A 33 11.09 -2.65 -3.55
C VAL A 33 9.67 -2.09 -3.60
N TYR A 34 8.68 -2.97 -3.41
CA TYR A 34 7.31 -2.63 -3.00
C TYR A 34 6.98 -3.21 -1.62
N LEU A 35 5.99 -2.64 -0.93
CA LEU A 35 5.65 -3.03 0.44
C LEU A 35 4.41 -3.92 0.45
N LEU A 36 4.52 -5.08 1.09
CA LEU A 36 3.37 -5.91 1.44
C LEU A 36 2.69 -5.32 2.69
N ASN A 37 1.48 -4.81 2.53
CA ASN A 37 0.86 -3.83 3.43
C ASN A 37 -0.14 -4.40 4.45
N ASN A 38 -0.54 -5.67 4.28
CA ASN A 38 -1.53 -6.33 5.14
C ASN A 38 -1.35 -7.86 5.06
N GLU A 39 -1.58 -8.61 6.14
CA GLU A 39 -1.50 -10.08 6.14
C GLU A 39 -2.79 -10.75 5.61
N TYR A 40 -3.30 -10.27 4.47
CA TYR A 40 -4.55 -10.74 3.89
C TYR A 40 -4.39 -11.01 2.38
N ARG A 41 -5.05 -12.09 1.90
CA ARG A 41 -4.98 -12.57 0.50
C ARG A 41 -3.53 -12.70 -0.01
N PHE A 42 -3.16 -11.89 -1.00
CA PHE A 42 -1.83 -11.86 -1.59
C PHE A 42 -0.96 -10.74 -1.00
N GLN A 43 -1.34 -10.21 0.16
CA GLN A 43 -0.55 -9.34 1.03
C GLN A 43 -0.23 -7.96 0.46
N PHE A 44 -0.91 -7.58 -0.62
CA PHE A 44 -0.72 -6.30 -1.32
C PHE A 44 -2.09 -5.75 -1.70
N MET A 45 -2.71 -5.03 -0.77
CA MET A 45 -4.08 -4.54 -0.94
C MET A 45 -4.11 -3.18 -1.65
N GLY A 46 -5.01 -3.01 -2.61
CA GLY A 46 -5.08 -1.82 -3.47
C GLY A 46 -5.30 -0.47 -2.79
N ALA A 47 -5.86 -0.48 -1.57
CA ALA A 47 -6.13 0.73 -0.81
C ALA A 47 -4.87 1.57 -0.51
N LEU A 48 -3.70 0.92 -0.42
CA LEU A 48 -2.42 1.59 -0.19
C LEU A 48 -1.28 0.84 -0.90
N GLU A 49 -0.88 1.29 -2.08
CA GLU A 49 0.22 0.66 -2.82
C GLU A 49 1.48 1.53 -2.72
N VAL A 50 2.51 1.02 -2.04
CA VAL A 50 3.75 1.75 -1.76
C VAL A 50 4.93 1.05 -2.42
N MET A 51 5.71 1.80 -3.19
CA MET A 51 6.90 1.30 -3.85
C MET A 51 7.97 2.37 -4.00
N THR A 52 9.22 1.94 -4.10
CA THR A 52 10.35 2.80 -4.47
C THR A 52 10.16 3.42 -5.85
N ARG A 53 10.78 4.59 -6.10
CA ARG A 53 10.79 5.21 -7.43
C ARG A 53 11.33 4.24 -8.47
N GLU A 54 12.39 3.52 -8.14
CA GLU A 54 13.06 2.58 -9.02
C GLU A 54 12.15 1.40 -9.40
N ALA A 55 11.37 0.87 -8.45
CA ALA A 55 10.35 -0.14 -8.74
C ALA A 55 9.25 0.41 -9.66
N ALA A 56 8.75 1.62 -9.40
CA ALA A 56 7.73 2.25 -10.23
C ALA A 56 8.23 2.52 -11.66
N THR A 57 9.46 3.03 -11.81
CA THR A 57 10.10 3.23 -13.12
C THR A 57 10.18 1.92 -13.88
N LEU A 58 10.70 0.86 -13.24
CA LEU A 58 10.82 -0.45 -13.88
C LEU A 58 9.45 -1.02 -14.31
N TYR A 59 8.42 -0.83 -13.47
CA TYR A 59 7.03 -1.20 -13.79
C TYR A 59 6.53 -0.52 -15.06
N PHE A 60 6.69 0.81 -15.17
CA PHE A 60 6.24 1.55 -16.35
C PHE A 60 7.05 1.21 -17.62
N GLU A 61 8.36 1.03 -17.51
CA GLU A 61 9.23 0.63 -18.63
C GLU A 61 8.87 -0.77 -19.17
N ASN A 62 8.36 -1.66 -18.31
CA ASN A 62 8.01 -3.04 -18.65
C ASN A 62 6.50 -3.28 -18.78
N ALA A 63 5.68 -2.22 -18.87
CA ALA A 63 4.22 -2.34 -19.02
C ALA A 63 3.81 -3.27 -20.18
N HIS A 64 4.59 -3.29 -21.27
CA HIS A 64 4.38 -4.16 -22.42
C HIS A 64 4.56 -5.66 -22.10
N VAL A 65 5.48 -6.00 -21.19
CA VAL A 65 5.68 -7.38 -20.70
C VAL A 65 4.50 -7.78 -19.83
N CYS A 66 4.08 -6.90 -18.93
CA CYS A 66 2.96 -7.14 -18.01
C CYS A 66 1.61 -7.28 -18.71
N ASN A 67 1.45 -6.69 -19.90
CA ASN A 67 0.27 -6.88 -20.74
C ASN A 67 0.29 -8.19 -21.55
N LYS A 68 1.46 -8.81 -21.74
CA LYS A 68 1.65 -10.01 -22.57
C LYS A 68 1.85 -11.30 -21.76
N GLY A 69 2.22 -11.21 -20.48
CA GLY A 69 2.52 -12.37 -19.63
C GLY A 69 2.39 -12.10 -18.13
N ALA A 70 2.12 -13.18 -17.40
CA ALA A 70 1.77 -13.31 -15.98
C ALA A 70 0.38 -12.75 -15.59
N GLY A 71 -0.67 -13.55 -15.75
CA GLY A 71 -1.96 -13.35 -15.05
C GLY A 71 -2.87 -12.23 -15.56
N GLY A 72 -2.85 -11.93 -16.87
CA GLY A 72 -3.63 -10.83 -17.47
C GLY A 72 -5.08 -10.74 -16.98
N HIS A 73 -5.55 -9.53 -16.64
CA HIS A 73 -6.91 -9.14 -16.18
C HIS A 73 -7.65 -10.09 -15.20
N THR A 74 -7.03 -11.14 -14.67
CA THR A 74 -7.64 -12.02 -13.67
C THR A 74 -7.42 -11.40 -12.30
N GLY A 75 -8.35 -10.57 -11.83
CA GLY A 75 -8.28 -9.89 -10.54
C GLY A 75 -8.45 -8.36 -10.63
N GLY A 76 -8.23 -7.69 -9.50
CA GLY A 76 -8.21 -6.22 -9.41
C GLY A 76 -6.88 -5.63 -9.91
N GLU A 77 -6.79 -4.30 -9.90
CA GLU A 77 -5.58 -3.57 -10.32
C GLU A 77 -4.38 -3.86 -9.41
N ASP A 78 -4.61 -4.08 -8.12
CA ASP A 78 -3.59 -4.42 -7.12
C ASP A 78 -2.95 -5.79 -7.37
N TYR A 79 -3.78 -6.78 -7.71
CA TYR A 79 -3.34 -8.11 -8.11
C TYR A 79 -2.54 -8.05 -9.41
N TYR A 80 -3.02 -7.29 -10.40
CA TYR A 80 -2.29 -7.07 -11.65
C TYR A 80 -0.92 -6.43 -11.38
N MET A 81 -0.88 -5.38 -10.56
CA MET A 81 0.36 -4.66 -10.26
C MET A 81 1.35 -5.56 -9.53
N LYS A 82 0.93 -6.26 -8.48
CA LYS A 82 1.81 -7.21 -7.76
C LYS A 82 2.36 -8.28 -8.70
N THR A 83 1.51 -8.85 -9.54
CA THR A 83 1.89 -9.91 -10.47
C THR A 83 2.93 -9.41 -11.47
N CYS A 84 2.73 -8.22 -12.02
CA CYS A 84 3.69 -7.55 -12.89
C CYS A 84 5.02 -7.27 -12.17
N LEU A 85 4.99 -6.63 -10.99
CA LEU A 85 6.19 -6.31 -10.19
C LEU A 85 7.02 -7.56 -9.91
N ASN A 86 6.38 -8.67 -9.50
CA ASN A 86 7.06 -9.95 -9.31
C ASN A 86 7.63 -10.50 -10.63
N GLY A 87 6.86 -10.44 -11.71
CA GLY A 87 7.25 -10.96 -13.02
C GLY A 87 8.44 -10.24 -13.65
N ILE A 88 8.62 -8.95 -13.34
CA ILE A 88 9.76 -8.14 -13.81
C ILE A 88 10.92 -8.07 -12.80
N GLY A 89 10.85 -8.84 -11.71
CA GLY A 89 11.95 -8.99 -10.75
C GLY A 89 12.10 -7.83 -9.75
N VAL A 90 11.00 -7.16 -9.38
CA VAL A 90 10.98 -6.22 -8.24
C VAL A 90 10.88 -7.01 -6.94
N ASP A 91 11.73 -6.69 -5.97
CA ASP A 91 11.71 -7.28 -4.64
C ASP A 91 10.58 -6.71 -3.77
N PHE A 92 10.33 -7.32 -2.62
CA PHE A 92 9.36 -6.82 -1.65
C PHE A 92 9.89 -6.81 -0.23
N GLN A 93 9.36 -5.91 0.58
CA GLN A 93 9.50 -5.93 2.04
C GLN A 93 8.12 -6.06 2.69
N LYS A 94 8.06 -6.67 3.87
CA LYS A 94 6.81 -6.88 4.61
C LYS A 94 6.66 -5.81 5.67
N ASP A 95 5.50 -5.18 5.68
CA ASP A 95 5.06 -4.30 6.76
C ASP A 95 3.53 -4.31 6.84
N TYR A 96 3.01 -5.37 7.45
CA TYR A 96 1.56 -5.60 7.58
C TYR A 96 0.87 -4.65 8.56
N ALA A 97 1.65 -3.78 9.23
CA ALA A 97 1.12 -2.72 10.05
C ALA A 97 0.83 -1.44 9.24
N LEU A 98 1.16 -1.39 7.94
CA LEU A 98 0.92 -0.22 7.10
C LEU A 98 -0.58 0.06 6.91
N LEU A 99 -1.35 -0.97 6.60
CA LEU A 99 -2.76 -0.85 6.22
C LEU A 99 -3.64 -1.64 7.18
N HIS A 100 -4.57 -0.94 7.81
CA HIS A 100 -5.69 -1.55 8.52
C HIS A 100 -6.91 -1.59 7.59
N ASP A 101 -7.41 -2.79 7.28
CA ASP A 101 -8.40 -3.02 6.24
C ASP A 101 -9.60 -3.86 6.72
N LYS A 102 -10.81 -3.32 6.55
CA LYS A 102 -12.08 -4.00 6.87
C LYS A 102 -12.30 -5.25 6.02
N TYR A 103 -11.81 -5.32 4.78
CA TYR A 103 -11.85 -6.55 3.98
C TYR A 103 -10.98 -7.67 4.57
N ALA A 104 -9.96 -7.32 5.34
CA ALA A 104 -9.12 -8.26 6.10
C ALA A 104 -9.74 -8.65 7.46
N ALA A 105 -11.00 -8.27 7.71
CA ALA A 105 -11.71 -8.49 8.98
C ALA A 105 -10.99 -7.88 10.20
N GLN A 106 -10.19 -6.83 9.98
CA GLN A 106 -9.68 -5.98 11.05
C GLN A 106 -10.81 -5.06 11.54
N ASP A 107 -10.73 -4.60 12.79
CA ASP A 107 -11.81 -3.83 13.42
C ASP A 107 -12.16 -2.54 12.65
N ASP A 108 -13.32 -1.96 12.95
CA ASP A 108 -13.82 -0.78 12.24
C ASP A 108 -13.24 0.55 12.75
N GLY A 109 -12.34 0.50 13.73
CA GLY A 109 -11.73 1.65 14.35
C GLY A 109 -10.53 2.21 13.61
N CYS A 110 -10.19 3.46 13.93
CA CYS A 110 -9.01 4.16 13.39
C CYS A 110 -8.01 4.58 14.47
N ALA A 111 -8.17 4.06 15.68
CA ALA A 111 -7.38 4.44 16.85
C ALA A 111 -5.97 3.78 16.90
N ASN A 112 -5.53 3.12 15.82
CA ASN A 112 -4.15 2.64 15.74
C ASN A 112 -3.21 3.83 15.45
N GLY A 113 -2.44 4.27 16.44
CA GLY A 113 -1.50 5.38 16.29
C GLY A 113 -0.32 5.11 15.33
N TRP A 114 -0.12 3.87 14.91
CA TRP A 114 1.00 3.44 14.07
C TRP A 114 0.61 3.26 12.60
N SER A 115 -0.54 2.65 12.30
CA SER A 115 -0.94 2.36 10.91
C SER A 115 -0.95 3.60 10.02
N ALA A 116 -0.39 3.45 8.82
CA ALA A 116 -0.28 4.54 7.85
C ALA A 116 -1.58 4.80 7.07
N ALA A 117 -2.42 3.78 6.90
CA ALA A 117 -3.74 3.93 6.30
C ALA A 117 -4.82 3.06 6.96
N PHE A 118 -6.06 3.51 6.86
CA PHE A 118 -7.27 2.79 7.26
C PHE A 118 -8.22 2.71 6.08
N HIS A 119 -8.77 1.53 5.83
CA HIS A 119 -9.64 1.26 4.69
C HIS A 119 -10.76 0.29 5.08
N PHE A 120 -11.99 0.41 4.60
CA PHE A 120 -12.54 1.42 3.70
C PHE A 120 -13.56 2.33 4.39
N PHE A 121 -13.80 3.51 3.83
CA PHE A 121 -14.80 4.49 4.29
C PHE A 121 -15.58 5.08 3.12
N LYS A 122 -16.67 4.42 2.71
CA LYS A 122 -17.46 4.82 1.52
C LYS A 122 -18.29 6.12 1.70
N LYS A 123 -18.41 6.65 2.92
CA LYS A 123 -19.11 7.91 3.19
C LYS A 123 -18.12 8.94 3.73
N VAL A 124 -18.27 10.19 3.29
CA VAL A 124 -17.47 11.33 3.77
C VAL A 124 -17.49 11.40 5.29
N SER A 125 -18.68 11.32 5.93
CA SER A 125 -18.79 11.38 7.39
C SER A 125 -17.98 10.28 8.10
N SER A 126 -18.04 9.03 7.60
CA SER A 126 -17.27 7.93 8.17
C SER A 126 -15.76 8.08 7.95
N TRP A 127 -15.35 8.69 6.83
CA TRP A 127 -13.96 9.00 6.56
C TRP A 127 -13.45 10.09 7.52
N GLU A 128 -14.24 11.15 7.73
CA GLU A 128 -13.91 12.25 8.65
C GLU A 128 -13.84 11.77 10.11
N GLU A 129 -14.79 10.94 10.53
CA GLU A 129 -14.78 10.31 11.85
C GLU A 129 -13.52 9.47 12.07
N CYS A 130 -13.16 8.64 11.09
CA CYS A 130 -11.94 7.84 11.13
C CYS A 130 -10.67 8.72 11.17
N HIS A 131 -10.62 9.75 10.34
CA HIS A 131 -9.51 10.69 10.32
C HIS A 131 -9.33 11.38 11.68
N GLN A 132 -10.42 11.83 12.30
CA GLN A 132 -10.37 12.43 13.64
C GLN A 132 -9.90 11.43 14.70
N GLN A 133 -10.47 10.21 14.74
CA GLN A 133 -10.03 9.16 15.66
C GLN A 133 -8.54 8.84 15.51
N ALA A 134 -8.04 8.78 14.27
CA ALA A 134 -6.64 8.51 14.00
C ALA A 134 -5.73 9.68 14.44
N LEU A 135 -6.17 10.93 14.29
CA LEU A 135 -5.45 12.09 14.83
C LEU A 135 -5.37 12.04 16.36
N ASP A 136 -6.46 11.72 17.03
CA ASP A 136 -6.53 11.66 18.49
C ASP A 136 -5.67 10.51 19.06
N ALA A 137 -5.46 9.45 18.28
CA ALA A 137 -4.61 8.31 18.65
C ALA A 137 -3.11 8.52 18.44
N ARG A 138 -2.69 9.68 17.90
CA ARG A 138 -1.29 10.00 17.67
C ARG A 138 -0.62 10.36 19.01
N GLN A 139 0.31 9.52 19.47
CA GLN A 139 1.22 9.83 20.58
C GLN A 139 2.33 10.79 20.14
#